data_AF-A0A8B9CI64-F1
#
_entry.id   AF-A0A8B9CI64-F1
#
_cell.length_a   1.000
_cell.length_b   1.000
_cell.length_c   1.000
_cell.angle_alpha   90.00
_cell.angle_beta   90.00
_cell.angle_gamma   90.00
#
_symmetry.space_group_name_H-M   'P 1'
#
loop_
_entity.id
_entity.type
_entity.pdbx_description
1 polymer ?
#
loop_
_entity_poly.entity_id
_entity_poly.type
_entity_poly.pdbx_seq_one_letter_code
_entity_poly.pdbx_strand_id
1 'polypeptide(L)'
;PPLLVLPPQMEASLTCAVCLSLFEEPVTLPLCSHNFCRGCGPGQGQGQARLSRGGPGPGGGGGGRVPCPLCRKLSPLPRGGAAALPVNTTLAEVVKLYRSGAAGEPEQGQGPGQGPLVLRGTCQKHPGRLVQLYCRMCRRAGCGQCVS
;
A
#
# COMPACT_ATOMS: atom_id res chain seq x y z
N PRO A 1 22.42 8.48 -12.72
CA PRO A 1 21.67 7.60 -11.79
C PRO A 1 20.22 7.41 -12.26
N PRO A 2 19.82 6.22 -12.76
CA PRO A 2 18.45 6.04 -13.20
C PRO A 2 17.56 5.83 -11.98
N LEU A 3 16.62 6.75 -11.79
CA LEU A 3 15.46 6.56 -10.94
C LEU A 3 14.57 5.53 -11.64
N LEU A 4 14.58 4.29 -11.18
CA LEU A 4 13.65 3.26 -11.60
C LEU A 4 12.27 3.62 -11.04
N VAL A 5 11.50 4.35 -11.84
CA VAL A 5 10.08 4.60 -11.60
C VAL A 5 9.34 3.29 -11.85
N LEU A 6 8.99 2.61 -10.77
CA LEU A 6 8.14 1.43 -10.76
C LEU A 6 6.68 1.84 -11.08
N PRO A 7 5.78 0.89 -11.43
CA PRO A 7 4.42 1.24 -11.82
C PRO A 7 3.68 1.90 -10.64
N PRO A 8 3.16 3.13 -10.81
CA PRO A 8 2.80 4.04 -9.71
C PRO A 8 1.65 3.55 -8.80
N GLN A 9 1.01 2.43 -9.14
CA GLN A 9 -0.22 1.97 -8.50
C GLN A 9 0.02 1.03 -7.30
N MET A 10 1.13 0.28 -7.28
CA MET A 10 1.46 -0.58 -6.12
C MET A 10 2.37 0.12 -5.12
N GLU A 11 3.27 1.00 -5.58
CA GLU A 11 4.12 1.82 -4.70
C GLU A 11 3.28 2.73 -3.80
N ALA A 12 2.31 3.43 -4.38
CA ALA A 12 1.46 4.35 -3.65
C ALA A 12 0.67 3.69 -2.51
N SER A 13 0.40 2.38 -2.60
CA SER A 13 -0.32 1.64 -1.54
C SER A 13 0.59 1.10 -0.44
N LEU A 14 1.91 1.07 -0.64
CA LEU A 14 2.92 0.61 0.33
C LEU A 14 3.78 1.73 0.91
N THR A 15 3.51 2.97 0.54
CA THR A 15 4.20 4.16 1.05
C THR A 15 3.46 4.83 2.20
N CYS A 16 4.23 5.30 3.19
CA CYS A 16 3.71 6.14 4.25
C CYS A 16 3.47 7.57 3.74
N ALA A 17 2.28 8.11 3.98
CA ALA A 17 1.92 9.47 3.58
C ALA A 17 2.64 10.59 4.37
N VAL A 18 3.44 10.24 5.38
CA VAL A 18 4.17 11.20 6.22
C VAL A 18 5.63 11.31 5.78
N CYS A 19 6.38 10.19 5.73
CA CYS A 19 7.77 10.18 5.26
C CYS A 19 7.92 9.92 3.76
N LEU A 20 6.81 9.68 3.04
CA LEU A 20 6.75 9.41 1.60
C LEU A 20 7.64 8.24 1.14
N SER A 21 8.01 7.36 2.08
CA SER A 21 8.83 6.19 1.86
C SER A 21 8.02 4.92 2.13
N LEU A 22 8.52 3.75 1.71
CA LEU A 22 7.91 2.47 2.07
C LEU A 22 7.74 2.34 3.59
N PHE A 23 6.65 1.72 4.03
CA PHE A 23 6.40 1.59 5.46
C PHE A 23 7.55 0.88 6.20
N GLU A 24 7.90 1.42 7.37
CA GLU A 24 8.85 0.85 8.32
C GLU A 24 8.15 0.74 9.67
N GLU A 25 8.11 -0.48 10.23
CA GLU A 25 7.26 -0.82 11.38
C GLU A 25 5.85 -0.19 11.27
N PRO A 26 5.07 -0.51 10.22
CA PRO A 26 3.77 0.14 10.02
C PRO A 26 2.86 -0.07 11.22
N VAL A 27 2.20 0.99 11.69
CA VAL A 27 1.13 0.95 12.68
C VAL A 27 -0.19 1.39 12.06
N THR A 28 -1.30 0.83 12.54
CA THR A 28 -2.64 1.11 12.01
C THR A 28 -3.46 1.92 13.01
N LEU A 29 -4.05 3.04 12.57
CA LEU A 29 -4.99 3.78 13.41
C LEU A 29 -6.34 3.03 13.50
N PRO A 30 -6.81 2.66 14.70
CA PRO A 30 -7.97 1.78 14.87
C PRO A 30 -9.30 2.35 14.36
N LEU A 31 -9.47 3.68 14.29
CA LEU A 31 -10.74 4.28 13.85
C LEU A 31 -10.89 4.37 12.32
N CYS A 32 -9.79 4.45 11.58
CA CYS A 32 -9.83 4.71 10.14
C CYS A 32 -8.99 3.76 9.30
N SER A 33 -8.29 2.80 9.92
CA SER A 33 -7.47 1.79 9.25
C SER A 33 -6.38 2.36 8.34
N HIS A 34 -5.98 3.61 8.56
CA HIS A 34 -4.85 4.22 7.87
C HIS A 34 -3.54 3.82 8.55
N ASN A 35 -2.53 3.58 7.72
CA ASN A 35 -1.24 3.07 8.13
C ASN A 35 -0.17 4.16 8.08
N PHE A 36 0.75 4.15 9.04
CA PHE A 36 1.90 5.07 9.13
C PHE A 36 3.11 4.31 9.66
N CYS A 37 4.34 4.76 9.39
CA CYS A 37 5.50 4.21 10.09
C CYS A 37 5.37 4.50 11.59
N ARG A 38 5.88 3.61 12.44
CA ARG A 38 5.89 3.83 13.90
C ARG A 38 6.50 5.18 14.29
N GLY A 39 7.60 5.55 13.62
CA GLY A 39 8.30 6.84 13.74
C GLY A 39 7.58 8.05 13.10
N CYS A 40 6.51 7.82 12.34
CA CYS A 40 5.72 8.83 11.65
C CYS A 40 4.32 9.00 12.25
N GLY A 41 4.04 8.29 13.35
CA GLY A 41 2.72 8.28 13.97
C GLY A 41 2.26 9.69 14.39
N PRO A 42 0.95 9.95 14.41
CA PRO A 42 0.41 11.21 14.89
C PRO A 42 0.86 11.48 16.33
N GLY A 43 1.64 12.55 16.52
CA GLY A 43 2.22 12.97 17.81
C GLY A 43 3.76 13.01 17.86
N GLN A 44 4.47 12.49 16.86
CA GLN A 44 5.95 12.58 16.77
C GLN A 44 6.47 13.71 15.86
N GLY A 45 5.65 14.18 14.91
CA GLY A 45 6.01 15.30 14.03
C GLY A 45 6.15 16.62 14.80
N GLN A 46 7.28 17.28 14.62
CA GLN A 46 7.62 18.61 15.13
C GLN A 46 6.47 19.60 14.88
N GLY A 47 5.69 19.88 15.91
CA GLY A 47 4.51 20.71 15.76
C GLY A 47 3.49 20.38 16.83
N GLN A 48 3.76 20.86 18.05
CA GLN A 48 2.72 21.21 19.00
C GLN A 48 1.74 22.17 18.32
N ALA A 49 0.78 21.64 17.58
CA ALA A 49 -0.26 22.42 16.96
C ALA A 49 -1.55 21.64 17.08
N ARG A 50 -2.13 21.81 18.27
CA ARG A 50 -3.53 21.52 18.62
C ARG A 50 -3.83 20.05 18.90
N LEU A 51 -3.10 19.46 19.86
CA LEU A 51 -3.79 18.59 20.81
C LEU A 51 -4.93 19.43 21.39
N SER A 52 -6.17 19.01 21.10
CA SER A 52 -7.36 19.57 21.71
C SER A 52 -7.07 19.78 23.19
N ARG A 53 -7.17 21.04 23.63
CA ARG A 53 -7.04 21.49 25.03
C ARG A 53 -8.10 20.81 25.89
N GLY A 54 -7.93 19.52 26.20
CA GLY A 54 -8.43 18.92 27.43
C GLY A 54 -7.40 19.25 28.50
N GLY A 55 -7.71 20.22 29.37
CA GLY A 55 -6.77 20.80 30.33
C GLY A 55 -6.16 19.82 31.33
N PRO A 56 -5.15 20.26 32.12
CA PRO A 56 -4.56 19.45 33.17
C PRO A 56 -5.55 19.32 34.33
N GLY A 57 -6.39 18.29 34.29
CA GLY A 57 -7.09 17.80 35.47
C GLY A 57 -6.19 16.80 36.21
N PRO A 58 -6.06 16.87 37.54
CA PRO A 58 -5.32 15.89 38.33
C PRO A 58 -6.15 14.61 38.42
N GLY A 59 -5.96 13.70 37.46
CA GLY A 59 -6.76 12.48 37.35
C GLY A 59 -6.44 11.71 36.07
N GLY A 60 -5.17 11.38 35.87
CA GLY A 60 -4.67 10.66 34.71
C GLY A 60 -5.25 9.25 34.60
N GLY A 61 -5.78 8.90 33.43
CA GLY A 61 -6.28 7.53 33.20
C GLY A 61 -6.82 7.19 31.81
N GLY A 62 -7.14 8.17 30.96
CA GLY A 62 -7.74 7.92 29.64
C GLY A 62 -6.73 8.09 28.50
N GLY A 63 -6.59 7.07 27.65
CA GLY A 63 -5.79 7.14 26.42
C GLY A 63 -6.19 8.34 25.55
N GLY A 64 -5.21 9.11 25.09
CA GLY A 64 -5.45 10.30 24.28
C GLY A 64 -6.08 9.97 22.93
N ARG A 65 -6.80 10.93 22.34
CA ARG A 65 -7.26 10.84 20.94
C ARG A 65 -6.37 11.71 20.08
N VAL A 66 -6.07 11.26 18.87
CA VAL A 66 -5.29 12.02 17.89
C VAL A 66 -5.96 12.04 16.52
N PRO A 67 -5.88 13.16 15.79
CA PRO A 67 -6.38 13.21 14.42
C PRO A 67 -5.48 12.40 13.48
N CYS A 68 -6.10 11.59 12.62
CA CYS A 68 -5.40 10.94 11.52
C CYS A 68 -4.85 11.98 10.53
N PRO A 69 -3.56 11.94 10.14
CA PRO A 69 -2.99 12.85 9.13
C PRO A 69 -3.70 12.79 7.77
N LEU A 70 -4.27 11.64 7.41
CA LEU A 70 -4.92 11.42 6.11
C LEU A 70 -6.38 11.87 6.07
N CYS A 71 -7.17 11.55 7.10
CA CYS A 71 -8.62 11.76 7.07
C CYS A 71 -9.16 12.57 8.25
N ARG A 72 -8.28 13.07 9.13
CA ARG A 72 -8.59 13.88 10.31
C ARG A 72 -9.52 13.24 11.36
N LYS A 73 -9.98 12.00 11.16
CA LYS A 73 -10.75 11.25 12.17
C LYS A 73 -9.94 11.09 13.46
N LEU A 74 -10.58 11.32 14.61
CA LEU A 74 -9.96 11.26 15.94
C LEU A 74 -9.84 9.82 16.44
N SER A 75 -8.70 9.20 16.21
CA SER A 75 -8.43 7.83 16.62
C SER A 75 -8.01 7.77 18.10
N PRO A 76 -8.55 6.82 18.90
CA PRO A 76 -8.05 6.58 20.25
C PRO A 76 -6.64 5.99 20.19
N LEU A 77 -5.81 6.33 21.18
CA LEU A 77 -4.47 5.78 21.38
C LEU A 77 -4.36 5.05 22.72
N PRO A 78 -3.50 4.02 22.80
CA PRO A 78 -3.16 3.37 24.05
C PRO A 78 -2.39 4.32 24.99
N ARG A 79 -2.28 3.93 26.26
CA ARG A 79 -1.37 4.57 27.23
C ARG A 79 0.06 4.36 26.71
N GLY A 80 0.68 5.42 26.18
CA GLY A 80 1.94 5.35 25.41
C GLY A 80 1.86 5.97 24.01
N GLY A 81 0.68 6.45 23.59
CA GLY A 81 0.52 7.20 22.36
C GLY A 81 0.66 6.35 21.09
N ALA A 82 1.00 6.97 19.96
CA ALA A 82 1.08 6.30 18.66
C ALA A 82 2.20 5.25 18.61
N ALA A 83 3.28 5.44 19.37
CA ALA A 83 4.40 4.50 19.45
C ALA A 83 4.05 3.18 20.16
N ALA A 84 2.96 3.16 20.93
CA ALA A 84 2.45 1.99 21.63
C ALA A 84 1.35 1.24 20.83
N LEU A 85 0.99 1.71 19.63
CA LEU A 85 0.14 0.94 18.73
C LEU A 85 0.89 -0.32 18.27
N PRO A 86 0.20 -1.46 18.15
CA PRO A 86 0.81 -2.68 17.63
C PRO A 86 1.22 -2.47 16.17
N VAL A 87 2.36 -3.07 15.80
CA VAL A 87 2.82 -3.11 14.42
C VAL A 87 1.88 -4.00 13.60
N ASN A 88 1.50 -3.52 12.43
CA ASN A 88 0.79 -4.26 11.40
C ASN A 88 1.76 -5.20 10.68
N THR A 89 1.96 -6.39 11.26
CA THR A 89 2.89 -7.40 10.74
C THR A 89 2.53 -7.87 9.33
N THR A 90 1.24 -7.95 8.99
CA THR A 90 0.80 -8.27 7.63
C THR A 90 1.31 -7.25 6.62
N LEU A 91 1.15 -5.96 6.89
CA LEU A 91 1.65 -4.91 6.01
C LEU A 91 3.18 -4.89 5.97
N ALA A 92 3.85 -5.17 7.10
CA ALA A 92 5.30 -5.30 7.14
C ALA A 92 5.81 -6.44 6.24
N GLU A 93 5.16 -7.60 6.25
CA GLU A 93 5.51 -8.72 5.37
C GLU A 93 5.24 -8.40 3.89
N VAL A 94 4.14 -7.71 3.57
CA VAL A 94 3.87 -7.26 2.18
C VAL A 94 4.97 -6.30 1.69
N VAL A 95 5.39 -5.34 2.53
CA VAL A 95 6.49 -4.43 2.19
C VAL A 95 7.81 -5.18 2.02
N LYS A 96 8.07 -6.21 2.84
CA LYS A 96 9.26 -7.05 2.72
C LYS A 96 9.27 -7.82 1.40
N LEU A 97 8.15 -8.45 1.02
CA LEU A 97 8.02 -9.12 -0.26
C LEU A 97 8.23 -8.15 -1.44
N TYR A 98 7.68 -6.95 -1.33
CA TYR A 98 7.87 -5.90 -2.32
C TYR A 98 9.35 -5.49 -2.46
N ARG A 99 10.07 -5.30 -1.34
CA ARG A 99 11.51 -4.98 -1.33
C ARG A 99 12.34 -6.12 -1.93
N SER A 100 12.02 -7.37 -1.62
CA SER A 100 12.71 -8.54 -2.18
C SER A 100 12.49 -8.68 -3.69
N GLY A 101 11.27 -8.37 -4.17
CA GLY A 101 10.97 -8.33 -5.60
C GLY A 101 11.52 -7.09 -6.32
N ALA A 102 11.94 -6.05 -5.60
CA ALA A 102 12.60 -4.87 -6.15
C ALA A 102 14.14 -4.99 -6.21
N ALA A 103 14.72 -5.99 -5.54
CA ALA A 103 16.17 -6.20 -5.43
C ALA A 103 16.75 -7.30 -6.35
N GLY A 104 15.93 -7.95 -7.18
CA GLY A 104 16.34 -8.79 -8.32
C GLY A 104 15.30 -8.62 -9.43
N GLU A 105 15.64 -8.24 -10.65
CA GLU A 105 16.59 -8.92 -11.54
C GLU A 105 17.25 -7.95 -12.57
N PRO A 106 18.57 -8.06 -12.82
CA PRO A 106 19.12 -8.02 -14.18
C PRO A 106 19.13 -9.43 -14.78
N GLU A 107 18.67 -9.53 -16.04
CA GLU A 107 18.48 -10.72 -16.88
C GLU A 107 19.50 -11.88 -16.79
N GLN A 108 19.01 -13.12 -16.87
CA GLN A 108 19.23 -14.02 -18.02
C GLN A 108 18.47 -15.36 -17.86
N GLY A 109 17.43 -15.56 -18.67
CA GLY A 109 16.72 -16.82 -18.81
C GLY A 109 15.51 -16.66 -19.73
N GLN A 110 15.64 -17.16 -20.96
CA GLN A 110 14.66 -17.10 -22.05
C GLN A 110 13.17 -17.03 -21.64
N GLY A 111 12.48 -15.98 -22.08
CA GLY A 111 11.02 -16.00 -22.26
C GLY A 111 10.44 -14.62 -22.59
N PRO A 112 10.00 -14.35 -23.84
CA PRO A 112 9.55 -13.02 -24.19
C PRO A 112 8.16 -12.70 -23.60
N GLY A 113 8.10 -11.58 -22.89
CA GLY A 113 7.09 -10.53 -23.08
C GLY A 113 5.74 -10.71 -22.41
N GLN A 114 5.59 -10.24 -21.17
CA GLN A 114 4.30 -9.87 -20.58
C GLN A 114 4.13 -8.34 -20.62
N GLY A 115 3.69 -7.87 -21.79
CA GLY A 115 2.82 -6.69 -21.88
C GLY A 115 1.42 -7.02 -21.33
N PRO A 116 0.45 -6.07 -21.40
CA PRO A 116 -0.83 -6.16 -20.69
C PRO A 116 -1.55 -7.46 -21.03
N LEU A 117 -1.62 -8.39 -20.06
CA LEU A 117 -2.19 -9.74 -20.15
C LEU A 117 -2.24 -10.27 -21.60
N VAL A 118 -1.08 -10.40 -22.26
CA VAL A 118 -0.99 -11.28 -23.41
C VAL A 118 -1.13 -12.67 -22.83
N LEU A 119 -2.37 -13.15 -22.73
CA LEU A 119 -2.65 -14.50 -22.32
C LEU A 119 -1.94 -15.38 -23.35
N ARG A 120 -0.83 -15.99 -22.94
CA ARG A 120 0.13 -16.64 -23.83
C ARG A 120 -0.59 -17.69 -24.68
N GLY A 121 -0.92 -17.35 -25.91
CA GLY A 121 -1.75 -18.17 -26.79
C GLY A 121 -2.37 -17.39 -27.95
N THR A 122 -2.57 -18.09 -29.07
CA THR A 122 -3.31 -17.57 -30.23
C THR A 122 -4.81 -17.79 -30.05
N CYS A 123 -5.61 -16.90 -30.60
CA CYS A 123 -7.05 -17.05 -30.60
C CYS A 123 -7.48 -18.31 -31.36
N GLN A 124 -8.30 -19.17 -30.73
CA GLN A 124 -8.83 -20.39 -31.35
C GLN A 124 -9.69 -20.11 -32.59
N LYS A 125 -10.33 -18.94 -32.67
CA LYS A 125 -11.16 -18.52 -33.82
C LYS A 125 -10.38 -17.77 -34.90
N HIS A 126 -9.26 -17.16 -34.53
CA HIS A 126 -8.48 -16.27 -35.39
C HIS A 126 -6.99 -16.67 -35.33
N PRO A 127 -6.55 -17.59 -36.21
CA PRO A 127 -5.16 -18.04 -36.25
C PRO A 127 -4.19 -16.87 -36.42
N GLY A 128 -3.09 -16.87 -35.66
CA GLY A 128 -2.07 -15.81 -35.71
C GLY A 128 -2.41 -14.55 -34.91
N ARG A 129 -3.64 -14.38 -34.41
CA ARG A 129 -3.96 -13.27 -33.50
C ARG A 129 -3.74 -13.65 -32.04
N LEU A 130 -3.07 -12.78 -31.31
CA LEU A 130 -2.85 -12.95 -29.87
C LEU A 130 -4.15 -12.73 -29.09
N VAL A 131 -4.33 -13.51 -28.03
CA VAL A 131 -5.38 -13.26 -27.05
C VAL A 131 -5.09 -11.92 -26.36
N GLN A 132 -6.12 -11.08 -26.28
CA GLN A 132 -6.05 -9.73 -25.68
C GLN A 132 -7.15 -9.50 -24.63
N LEU A 133 -8.17 -10.37 -24.57
CA LEU A 133 -9.29 -10.24 -23.64
C LEU A 133 -9.76 -11.59 -23.10
N TYR A 134 -10.38 -11.56 -21.93
CA TYR A 134 -11.01 -12.71 -21.29
C TYR A 134 -12.47 -12.40 -20.94
N CYS A 135 -13.40 -13.21 -21.46
CA CYS A 135 -14.80 -13.11 -21.11
C CYS A 135 -15.06 -13.88 -19.81
N ARG A 136 -15.46 -13.16 -18.74
CA ARG A 136 -15.78 -13.78 -17.44
C ARG A 136 -17.06 -14.62 -17.47
N MET A 137 -18.03 -14.28 -18.32
CA MET A 137 -19.29 -15.03 -18.43
C MET A 137 -19.09 -16.36 -19.16
N CYS A 138 -18.36 -16.35 -20.28
CA CYS A 138 -18.10 -17.55 -21.09
C CYS A 138 -16.85 -18.32 -20.66
N ARG A 139 -16.11 -17.81 -19.66
CA ARG A 139 -14.80 -18.29 -19.20
C ARG A 139 -13.81 -18.56 -20.34
N ARG A 140 -13.83 -17.73 -21.40
CA ARG A 140 -13.04 -17.96 -22.62
C ARG A 140 -12.19 -16.75 -22.99
N ALA A 141 -10.99 -17.06 -23.44
CA ALA A 141 -10.01 -16.13 -23.99
C ALA A 141 -10.28 -15.80 -25.47
N GLY A 142 -10.11 -14.54 -25.86
CA GLY A 142 -10.34 -14.07 -27.24
C GLY A 142 -9.40 -12.93 -27.67
N CYS A 143 -9.36 -12.64 -28.96
CA CYS A 143 -8.72 -11.44 -29.52
C CYS A 143 -9.77 -10.35 -29.80
N GLY A 144 -9.36 -9.11 -30.11
CA GLY A 144 -10.28 -8.00 -30.39
C GLY A 144 -11.36 -8.28 -31.46
N GLN A 145 -11.09 -9.18 -32.41
CA GLN A 145 -12.05 -9.59 -33.45
C GLN A 145 -13.14 -10.56 -32.94
N CYS A 146 -12.99 -11.15 -31.75
CA CYS A 146 -14.05 -11.99 -31.17
C CYS A 146 -15.24 -11.18 -30.65
N VAL A 147 -15.07 -9.87 -30.50
CA VAL A 147 -16.09 -8.93 -29.99
C VAL A 147 -16.46 -7.87 -31.03
N SER A 148 -15.93 -8.00 -32.26
CA SER A 148 -16.32 -7.22 -33.44
C SER A 148 -17.36 -7.98 -34.26
#